data_AF-A0A529QLD8-F1
#
_entry.id   AF-A0A529QLD8-F1
#
_cell.length_a   1.000
_cell.length_b   1.000
_cell.length_c   1.000
_cell.angle_alpha   90.00
_cell.angle_beta   90.00
_cell.angle_gamma   90.00
#
_symmetry.space_group_name_H-M   'P 1'
#
loop_
_entity.id
_entity.type
_entity.pdbx_description
1 polymer ?
#
loop_
_entity_poly.entity_id
_entity_poly.type
_entity_poly.pdbx_seq_one_letter_code
_entity_poly.pdbx_strand_id
1 'polypeptide(L)' 'PGARSRCDLSQSRAGTPSVSEASALAVAGAGARLLGPRTVLGPVTCAIAISGDAP' A
#
# COMPACT_ATOMS: atom_id res chain seq x y z
N PRO A 1 -11.24 4.41 6.72
CA PRO A 1 -10.14 4.93 5.86
C PRO A 1 -8.79 4.38 6.35
N GLY A 2 -8.11 3.54 5.56
CA GLY A 2 -6.90 2.83 5.99
C GLY A 2 -5.72 3.78 6.22
N ALA A 3 -5.09 3.68 7.39
CA ALA A 3 -3.89 4.45 7.71
C ALA A 3 -2.73 4.07 6.78
N ARG A 4 -2.04 5.07 6.21
CA ARG A 4 -0.83 4.87 5.41
C ARG A 4 0.37 4.64 6.30
N SER A 5 1.15 3.62 5.99
CA SER A 5 2.34 3.26 6.76
C SER A 5 3.61 3.90 6.19
N ARG A 6 4.61 4.16 7.04
CA ARG A 6 5.91 4.71 6.64
C ARG A 6 7.03 3.67 6.77
N CYS A 7 7.88 3.54 5.76
CA CYS A 7 9.09 2.71 5.71
C CYS A 7 10.23 3.54 5.15
N ASP A 8 11.28 3.74 5.93
CA ASP A 8 12.40 4.61 5.53
C ASP A 8 13.23 4.00 4.39
N LEU A 9 13.30 2.66 4.32
CA LEU A 9 13.91 1.97 3.18
C LEU A 9 13.11 2.17 1.89
N SER A 10 11.78 2.15 1.96
CA SER A 10 10.93 2.46 0.80
C SER A 10 11.11 3.92 0.37
N GLN A 11 11.16 4.84 1.33
CA GLN A 11 11.31 6.26 1.04
C GLN A 11 12.68 6.56 0.41
N SER A 12 13.76 6.01 0.97
CA SER A 12 15.13 6.24 0.49
C SER A 12 15.43 5.56 -0.85
N ARG A 13 14.85 4.38 -1.13
CA ARG A 13 15.15 3.61 -2.35
C ARG A 13 14.16 3.80 -3.48
N ALA A 14 12.89 4.05 -3.17
CA ALA A 14 11.79 4.10 -4.15
C ALA A 14 10.98 5.40 -4.10
N GLY A 15 11.32 6.36 -3.23
CA GLY A 15 10.65 7.65 -3.15
C GLY A 15 9.22 7.61 -2.59
N THR A 16 8.75 6.45 -2.12
CA THR A 16 7.39 6.24 -1.58
C THR A 16 7.44 5.90 -0.10
N PRO A 17 6.47 6.36 0.73
CA PRO A 17 6.41 5.99 2.14
C PRO A 17 6.23 4.48 2.36
N SER A 18 5.70 3.75 1.37
CA SER A 18 5.56 2.30 1.42
C SER A 18 5.40 1.74 0.01
N VAL A 19 6.37 0.93 -0.46
CA VAL A 19 6.29 0.32 -1.80
C VAL A 19 5.05 -0.55 -1.92
N SER A 20 4.81 -1.47 -0.97
CA SER A 20 3.66 -2.39 -1.05
C SER A 20 2.31 -1.66 -1.08
N GLU A 21 2.14 -0.58 -0.30
CA GLU A 21 0.89 0.18 -0.29
C GLU A 21 0.71 1.00 -1.58
N ALA A 22 1.78 1.62 -2.08
CA ALA A 22 1.75 2.35 -3.34
C ALA A 22 1.45 1.42 -4.52
N SER A 23 2.07 0.24 -4.56
CA SER A 23 1.82 -0.77 -5.59
C SER A 23 0.38 -1.28 -5.56
N ALA A 24 -0.14 -1.62 -4.38
CA ALA A 24 -1.52 -2.10 -4.24
C ALA A 24 -2.53 -1.06 -4.73
N LEU A 25 -2.35 0.21 -4.34
CA LEU A 25 -3.21 1.31 -4.80
C LEU A 25 -3.07 1.57 -6.30
N ALA A 26 -1.85 1.55 -6.84
CA ALA A 26 -1.60 1.79 -8.26
C ALA A 26 -2.30 0.75 -9.15
N VAL A 27 -2.23 -0.53 -8.77
CA VAL A 27 -2.90 -1.62 -9.50
C VAL A 27 -4.42 -1.60 -9.32
N ALA A 28 -4.91 -1.26 -8.12
CA ALA A 28 -6.35 -1.18 -7.83
C ALA A 28 -7.05 0.02 -8.52
N GLY A 29 -6.28 1.03 -8.97
CA GLY A 29 -6.77 2.11 -9.83
C GLY A 29 -7.39 3.30 -9.09
N ALA A 30 -8.02 4.19 -9.85
CA ALA A 30 -8.63 5.40 -9.33
C ALA A 30 -9.75 5.07 -8.32
N GLY A 31 -9.83 5.86 -7.24
CA GLY A 31 -10.79 5.62 -6.16
C GLY A 31 -10.43 4.46 -5.22
N ALA A 32 -9.33 3.74 -5.47
CA ALA A 32 -8.89 2.67 -4.60
C ALA A 32 -8.55 3.17 -3.18
N ARG A 33 -8.73 2.28 -2.20
CA ARG A 33 -8.36 2.52 -0.81
C ARG A 33 -7.68 1.30 -0.21
N LEU A 34 -6.81 1.52 0.77
CA LEU A 34 -6.25 0.44 1.58
C LEU A 34 -7.33 -0.15 2.48
N LEU A 35 -7.37 -1.49 2.55
CA LEU A 35 -8.24 -2.25 3.45
C LEU A 35 -7.83 -2.06 4.92
N GLY A 36 -6.55 -1.77 5.16
CA GLY A 36 -5.98 -1.48 6.48
C GLY A 36 -4.48 -1.13 6.37
N PRO A 37 -3.75 -1.08 7.49
CA PRO A 37 -2.29 -0.97 7.48
C PRO A 37 -1.65 -2.15 6.74
N ARG A 38 -0.41 -1.97 6.28
CA ARG A 38 0.37 -3.08 5.73
C ARG A 38 0.70 -4.12 6.82
N THR A 39 0.79 -5.39 6.43
CA THR A 39 1.22 -6.50 7.30
C THR A 39 2.69 -6.82 7.02
N VAL A 40 3.49 -6.95 8.08
CA VAL A 40 4.89 -7.40 8.00
C VAL A 40 4.97 -8.81 8.58
N LEU A 41 5.43 -9.77 7.77
CA LEU A 41 5.65 -11.16 8.17
C LEU A 41 7.09 -11.54 7.82
N GLY A 42 7.96 -11.51 8.83
CA GLY A 42 9.40 -11.72 8.65
C GLY A 42 9.98 -10.73 7.62
N PRO A 43 10.62 -11.21 6.54
CA PRO A 43 11.20 -10.35 5.52
C PRO A 43 10.18 -9.80 4.50
N VAL A 44 8.90 -10.16 4.61
CA VAL A 44 7.86 -9.82 3.62
C VAL A 44 6.94 -8.74 4.16
N THR A 45 6.59 -7.77 3.30
CA THR A 45 5.60 -6.73 3.60
C THR A 45 4.50 -6.72 2.54
N CYS A 46 3.26 -6.92 2.98
CA CYS A 46 2.07 -6.96 2.10
C CYS A 46 1.10 -5.82 2.45
N ALA A 47 0.45 -5.27 1.43
CA ALA A 47 -0.66 -4.33 1.59
C ALA A 47 -1.83 -4.79 0.71
N ILE A 48 -3.04 -4.54 1.17
CA ILE A 48 -4.27 -4.92 0.46
C ILE A 48 -5.04 -3.65 0.14
N ALA A 49 -5.36 -3.47 -1.13
CA ALA A 49 -6.22 -2.40 -1.61
C ALA A 49 -7.49 -2.97 -2.22
N ILE A 50 -8.58 -2.24 -2.09
CA ILE A 50 -9.85 -2.51 -2.77
C ILE A 50 -10.02 -1.43 -3.83
N SER A 51 -10.39 -1.83 -5.04
CA SER A 51 -10.75 -0.91 -6.13
C SER A 51 -11.93 -0.01 -5.72
N GLY A 52 -11.92 1.23 -6.21
CA GLY A 52 -13.03 2.16 -6.03
C GLY A 52 -14.23 1.84 -6.93
N ASP A 53 -14.00 1.03 -7.95
CA ASP A 53 -15.03 0.51 -8.85
C ASP A 53 -15.70 -0.70 -8.18
N ALA A 54 -16.96 -0.51 -7.79
CA ALA A 54 -17.88 -1.63 -7.67
C ALA A 54 -18.46 -1.88 -9.07
N PRO A 55 -18.56 -3.13 -9.54
CA PRO A 55 -19.41 -3.41 -10.69
C PRO A 55 -20.86 -2.98 -10.43
#